data_AF-A0A8C7YZ02-F1
#
_entry.id   AF-A0A8C7YZ02-F1
#
_cell.length_a   1.000
_cell.length_b   1.000
_cell.length_c   1.000
_cell.angle_alpha   90.00
_cell.angle_beta   90.00
_cell.angle_gamma   90.00
#
_symmetry.space_group_name_H-M   'P 1'
#
loop_
_entity.id
_entity.type
_entity.pdbx_description
1 polymer ?
#
loop_
_entity_poly.entity_id
_entity_poly.type
_entity_poly.pdbx_seq_one_letter_code
_entity_poly.pdbx_strand_id
1 'polypeptide(L)'
;MANQLRERHQGLKKKYRELIDGDPSLPPEKRNQVNLAQLLRDSRERVKQLSEEVKDLTQRLAEAQGDNKLLRMTITKQRLGDDEVGVRHFPAHEREDLVSQLERAGLQMEEMENSIKALTDELQDVKAERSVFKEKADRLNVELNHILGNHESRIIDVDALCMENRYLHERFTQLQEEVTLLKSNIMKYKTALERRKNSSPHGRSSNTPLTGVLSPKQVQEMLLEEQGCSLPLTPQSISDLKSLATALLETIHEKNLVIQHQRHTNRILGNRVSDLEGKLRTLEVSGLWSLPGEPMGQDFYVLWIMQQKKRKWVQVS
;
A
#
# COMPACT_ATOMS: atom_id res chain seq x y z
N MET A 1 5.65 19.72 110.63
CA MET A 1 5.54 18.25 110.45
C MET A 1 5.23 17.50 111.76
N ALA A 2 5.91 17.79 112.88
CA ALA A 2 5.63 17.14 114.18
C ALA A 2 4.19 17.36 114.70
N ASN A 3 3.61 18.55 114.51
CA ASN A 3 2.25 18.85 114.98
C ASN A 3 1.16 18.08 114.21
N GLN A 4 1.28 17.93 112.89
CA GLN A 4 0.34 17.13 112.09
C GLN A 4 0.39 15.64 112.46
N LEU A 5 1.58 15.09 112.72
CA LEU A 5 1.72 13.71 113.16
C LEU A 5 1.11 13.52 114.57
N ARG A 6 1.30 14.50 115.47
CA ARG A 6 0.68 14.52 116.80
C ARG A 6 -0.84 14.62 116.73
N GLU A 7 -1.39 15.43 115.83
CA GLU A 7 -2.83 15.54 115.58
C GLU A 7 -3.42 14.24 115.00
N ARG A 8 -2.77 13.65 114.00
CA ARG A 8 -3.19 12.35 113.43
C ARG A 8 -3.13 11.25 114.48
N HIS A 9 -2.08 11.23 115.30
CA HIS A 9 -1.93 10.23 116.35
C HIS A 9 -2.93 10.45 117.49
N GLN A 10 -3.25 11.70 117.86
CA GLN A 10 -4.33 12.01 118.81
C GLN A 10 -5.70 11.66 118.24
N GLY A 11 -5.95 11.93 116.95
CA GLY A 11 -7.18 11.58 116.26
C GLY A 11 -7.39 10.06 116.16
N LEU A 12 -6.34 9.30 115.81
CA LEU A 12 -6.38 7.84 115.87
C LEU A 12 -6.54 7.34 117.31
N LYS A 13 -5.84 7.91 118.29
CA LYS A 13 -5.97 7.55 119.71
C LYS A 13 -7.36 7.88 120.26
N LYS A 14 -8.03 8.90 119.72
CA LYS A 14 -9.42 9.25 120.04
C LYS A 14 -10.39 8.26 119.40
N LYS A 15 -10.25 7.96 118.11
CA LYS A 15 -11.05 6.93 117.42
C LYS A 15 -10.88 5.53 118.02
N TYR A 16 -9.66 5.15 118.39
CA TYR A 16 -9.39 3.88 119.08
C TYR A 16 -10.02 3.85 120.47
N ARG A 17 -10.01 4.96 121.22
CA ARG A 17 -10.74 5.06 122.48
C ARG A 17 -12.24 4.99 122.28
N GLU A 18 -12.81 5.66 121.28
CA GLU A 18 -14.24 5.61 120.98
C GLU A 18 -14.70 4.19 120.56
N LEU A 19 -13.87 3.44 119.84
CA LEU A 19 -14.11 2.03 119.49
C LEU A 19 -14.04 1.08 120.69
N ILE A 20 -13.22 1.38 121.70
CA ILE A 20 -13.03 0.53 122.89
C ILE A 20 -14.03 0.91 124.00
N ASP A 21 -14.28 2.20 124.21
CA ASP A 21 -15.00 2.70 125.37
C ASP A 21 -16.52 2.79 125.16
N GLY A 22 -17.08 2.64 123.96
CA GLY A 22 -18.53 2.59 123.74
C GLY A 22 -19.36 3.71 124.40
N ASP A 23 -20.67 3.51 124.58
CA ASP A 23 -21.58 4.48 125.23
C ASP A 23 -21.24 4.65 126.72
N PRO A 24 -20.91 5.87 127.21
CA PRO A 24 -20.50 6.14 128.59
C PRO A 24 -21.51 5.75 129.69
N SER A 25 -22.77 5.50 129.35
CA SER A 25 -23.86 5.21 130.30
C SER A 25 -23.89 3.78 130.85
N LEU A 26 -23.08 2.85 130.30
CA LEU A 26 -23.10 1.42 130.65
C LEU A 26 -21.77 0.96 131.31
N PRO A 27 -21.78 -0.04 132.22
CA PRO A 27 -20.57 -0.67 132.77
C PRO A 27 -19.65 -1.30 131.70
N PRO A 28 -18.32 -1.35 131.90
CA PRO A 28 -17.36 -1.81 130.88
C PRO A 28 -17.64 -3.25 130.39
N GLU A 29 -18.11 -4.14 131.26
CA GLU A 29 -18.53 -5.50 130.89
C GLU A 29 -19.72 -5.50 129.92
N LYS A 30 -20.69 -4.61 130.14
CA LYS A 30 -21.87 -4.47 129.26
C LYS A 30 -21.53 -3.81 127.92
N ARG A 31 -20.54 -2.91 127.89
CA ARG A 31 -20.06 -2.28 126.63
C ARG A 31 -19.38 -3.28 125.70
N ASN A 32 -18.49 -4.10 126.26
CA ASN A 32 -17.83 -5.17 125.50
C ASN A 32 -18.85 -6.18 124.96
N GLN A 33 -19.89 -6.50 125.74
CA GLN A 33 -20.99 -7.36 125.30
C GLN A 33 -21.82 -6.73 124.16
N VAL A 34 -22.15 -5.43 124.24
CA VAL A 34 -22.89 -4.72 123.19
C VAL A 34 -22.07 -4.58 121.90
N ASN A 35 -20.77 -4.27 122.01
CA ASN A 35 -19.88 -4.16 120.86
C ASN A 35 -19.66 -5.52 120.18
N LEU A 36 -19.43 -6.58 120.95
CA LEU A 36 -19.36 -7.95 120.43
C LEU A 36 -20.68 -8.37 119.77
N ALA A 37 -21.83 -8.05 120.37
CA ALA A 37 -23.13 -8.33 119.78
C ALA A 37 -23.34 -7.57 118.45
N GLN A 38 -22.89 -6.32 118.36
CA GLN A 38 -22.92 -5.56 117.11
C GLN A 38 -22.01 -6.17 116.05
N LEU A 39 -20.76 -6.48 116.37
CA LEU A 39 -19.81 -7.12 115.45
C LEU A 39 -20.34 -8.47 114.94
N LEU A 40 -20.97 -9.26 115.82
CA LEU A 40 -21.62 -10.52 115.47
C LEU A 40 -22.82 -10.30 114.55
N ARG A 41 -23.67 -9.29 114.82
CA ARG A 41 -24.77 -8.90 113.91
C ARG A 41 -24.24 -8.48 112.54
N ASP A 42 -23.27 -7.59 112.49
CA ASP A 42 -22.66 -7.12 111.25
C ASP A 42 -21.97 -8.27 110.49
N SER A 43 -21.37 -9.22 111.21
CA SER A 43 -20.77 -10.42 110.58
C SER A 43 -21.84 -11.33 109.99
N ARG A 44 -22.97 -11.53 110.67
CA ARG A 44 -24.10 -12.32 110.17
C ARG A 44 -24.76 -11.64 108.98
N GLU A 45 -24.88 -10.32 109.01
CA GLU A 45 -25.42 -9.53 107.90
C GLU A 45 -24.49 -9.56 106.69
N ARG A 46 -23.17 -9.41 106.87
CA ARG A 46 -22.18 -9.61 105.80
C ARG A 46 -22.21 -11.02 105.22
N VAL A 47 -22.33 -12.05 106.08
CA VAL A 47 -22.49 -13.44 105.60
C VAL A 47 -23.79 -13.60 104.80
N LYS A 48 -24.88 -12.96 105.24
CA LYS A 48 -26.15 -12.97 104.50
C LYS A 48 -26.01 -12.29 103.14
N GLN A 49 -25.44 -11.09 103.09
CA GLN A 49 -25.17 -10.36 101.85
C GLN A 49 -24.28 -11.16 100.89
N LEU A 50 -23.16 -11.70 101.37
CA LEU A 50 -22.29 -12.56 100.57
C LEU A 50 -23.02 -13.83 100.09
N SER A 51 -23.92 -14.39 100.90
CA SER A 51 -24.70 -15.56 100.49
C SER A 51 -25.72 -15.22 99.40
N GLU A 52 -26.26 -14.00 99.39
CA GLU A 52 -27.14 -13.49 98.34
C GLU A 52 -26.32 -13.20 97.08
N GLU A 53 -25.16 -12.56 97.18
CA GLU A 53 -24.25 -12.33 96.06
C GLU A 53 -23.78 -13.65 95.42
N VAL A 54 -23.46 -14.67 96.22
CA VAL A 54 -23.10 -16.00 95.70
C VAL A 54 -24.26 -16.61 94.91
N LYS A 55 -25.50 -16.47 95.38
CA LYS A 55 -26.69 -16.96 94.64
C LYS A 55 -26.86 -16.23 93.32
N ASP A 56 -26.76 -14.90 93.33
CA ASP A 56 -26.88 -14.06 92.14
C ASP A 56 -25.78 -14.39 91.11
N LEU A 57 -24.54 -14.53 91.56
CA LEU A 57 -23.41 -14.92 90.71
C LEU A 57 -23.60 -16.33 90.13
N THR A 58 -24.12 -17.26 90.93
CA THR A 58 -24.41 -18.62 90.46
C THR A 58 -25.51 -18.63 89.41
N GLN A 59 -26.56 -17.82 89.58
CA GLN A 59 -27.62 -17.66 88.59
C GLN A 59 -27.09 -17.05 87.29
N ARG A 60 -26.32 -15.96 87.36
CA ARG A 60 -25.72 -15.32 86.17
C ARG A 60 -24.77 -16.27 85.43
N LEU A 61 -24.04 -17.10 86.15
CA LEU A 61 -23.19 -18.13 85.54
C LEU A 61 -24.03 -19.16 84.79
N ALA A 62 -25.15 -19.62 85.36
CA ALA A 62 -26.05 -20.57 84.71
C ALA A 62 -26.70 -19.98 83.44
N GLU A 63 -27.14 -18.71 83.50
CA GLU A 63 -27.67 -17.97 82.34
C GLU A 63 -26.62 -17.85 81.24
N ALA A 64 -25.41 -17.38 81.56
CA ALA A 64 -24.32 -17.25 80.60
C ALA A 64 -23.88 -18.60 79.99
N GLN A 65 -23.93 -19.68 80.76
CA GLN A 65 -23.68 -21.03 80.24
C GLN A 65 -24.79 -21.49 79.28
N GLY A 66 -26.06 -21.17 79.58
CA GLY A 66 -27.19 -21.39 78.70
C GLY A 66 -27.06 -20.62 77.37
N ASP A 67 -26.72 -19.34 77.45
CA ASP A 67 -26.46 -18.49 76.27
C ASP A 67 -25.30 -19.02 75.44
N ASN A 68 -24.21 -19.45 76.08
CA ASN A 68 -23.06 -20.03 75.37
C ASN A 68 -23.45 -21.32 74.64
N LYS A 69 -24.30 -22.16 75.25
CA LYS A 69 -24.83 -23.37 74.60
C LYS A 69 -25.69 -23.03 73.39
N LEU A 70 -26.58 -22.04 73.51
CA LEU A 70 -27.41 -21.56 72.41
C LEU A 70 -26.56 -20.98 71.29
N LEU A 71 -25.58 -20.12 71.60
CA LEU A 71 -24.66 -19.56 70.61
C LEU A 71 -23.86 -20.64 69.89
N ARG A 72 -23.33 -21.62 70.62
CA ARG A 72 -22.64 -22.77 70.01
C ARG A 72 -23.57 -23.53 69.07
N MET A 73 -24.80 -23.82 69.48
CA MET A 73 -25.79 -24.48 68.65
C MET A 73 -26.11 -23.65 67.39
N THR A 74 -26.28 -22.34 67.52
CA THR A 74 -26.54 -21.43 66.39
C THR A 74 -25.36 -21.36 65.43
N ILE A 75 -24.13 -21.27 65.94
CA ILE A 75 -22.92 -21.28 65.10
C ILE A 75 -22.79 -22.62 64.38
N THR A 76 -23.05 -23.74 65.06
CA THR A 76 -23.04 -25.07 64.44
C THR A 76 -24.10 -25.16 63.33
N LYS A 77 -25.34 -24.72 63.58
CA LYS A 77 -26.41 -24.65 62.56
C LYS A 77 -26.06 -23.74 61.38
N GLN A 78 -25.37 -22.62 61.61
CA GLN A 78 -24.96 -21.73 60.53
C GLN A 78 -23.80 -22.31 59.71
N ARG A 79 -22.86 -23.02 60.34
CA ARG A 79 -21.67 -23.61 59.69
C ARG A 79 -21.98 -24.89 58.92
N LEU A 80 -22.80 -25.75 59.51
CA LEU A 80 -23.16 -27.03 58.92
C LEU A 80 -24.41 -26.94 58.02
N GLY A 81 -25.10 -25.79 58.05
CA GLY A 81 -26.51 -25.75 57.69
C GLY A 81 -27.33 -26.48 58.76
N ASP A 82 -28.64 -26.24 58.80
CA ASP A 82 -29.53 -27.18 59.50
C ASP A 82 -29.30 -28.55 58.85
N ASP A 83 -29.12 -29.63 59.60
CA ASP A 83 -28.98 -30.98 59.00
C ASP A 83 -30.22 -31.36 58.14
N GLU A 84 -31.30 -30.56 58.19
CA GLU A 84 -32.46 -30.61 57.28
C GLU A 84 -32.54 -29.49 56.21
N VAL A 85 -31.76 -28.41 56.31
CA VAL A 85 -31.84 -27.21 55.42
C VAL A 85 -30.52 -26.96 54.66
N GLY A 86 -29.44 -27.64 55.03
CA GLY A 86 -28.22 -27.77 54.21
C GLY A 86 -28.46 -28.57 52.92
N VAL A 87 -29.55 -29.34 52.88
CA VAL A 87 -30.18 -29.78 51.65
C VAL A 87 -31.36 -28.85 51.42
N ARG A 88 -31.23 -27.88 50.50
CA ARG A 88 -32.42 -27.39 49.82
C ARG A 88 -33.05 -28.60 49.15
N HIS A 89 -34.05 -29.20 49.77
CA HIS A 89 -34.75 -30.36 49.21
C HIS A 89 -35.66 -29.85 48.10
N PHE A 90 -35.02 -29.47 46.99
CA PHE A 90 -35.69 -29.45 45.70
C PHE A 90 -36.29 -30.85 45.53
N PRO A 91 -37.59 -30.95 45.21
CA PRO A 91 -38.19 -32.20 44.79
C PRO A 91 -37.27 -32.93 43.81
N ALA A 92 -37.17 -34.27 43.92
CA ALA A 92 -36.23 -35.04 43.11
C ALA A 92 -36.35 -34.73 41.60
N HIS A 93 -37.58 -34.48 41.13
CA HIS A 93 -37.87 -34.07 39.76
C HIS A 93 -37.28 -32.71 39.39
N GLU A 94 -37.34 -31.69 40.25
CA GLU A 94 -36.75 -30.37 39.95
C GLU A 94 -35.21 -30.45 39.87
N ARG A 95 -34.59 -31.32 40.67
CA ARG A 95 -33.14 -31.58 40.58
C ARG A 95 -32.78 -32.31 39.30
N GLU A 96 -33.55 -33.33 38.95
CA GLU A 96 -33.37 -34.10 37.72
C GLU A 96 -33.57 -33.23 36.47
N ASP A 97 -34.56 -32.33 36.50
CA ASP A 97 -34.79 -31.34 35.44
C ASP A 97 -33.62 -30.37 35.30
N LEU A 98 -33.09 -29.85 36.40
CA LEU A 98 -31.92 -28.96 36.40
C LEU A 98 -30.67 -29.67 35.91
N VAL A 99 -30.43 -30.92 36.34
CA VAL A 99 -29.32 -31.74 35.85
C VAL A 99 -29.47 -31.99 34.35
N SER A 100 -30.67 -32.37 33.89
CA SER A 100 -30.96 -32.57 32.47
C SER A 100 -30.76 -31.30 31.64
N GLN A 101 -31.08 -30.13 32.20
CA GLN A 101 -30.82 -28.83 31.57
C GLN A 101 -29.32 -28.53 31.49
N LEU A 102 -28.55 -28.81 32.55
CA LEU A 102 -27.10 -28.63 32.56
C LEU A 102 -26.40 -29.59 31.59
N GLU A 103 -26.82 -30.84 31.52
CA GLU A 103 -26.29 -31.82 30.57
C GLU A 103 -26.57 -31.39 29.13
N ARG A 104 -27.82 -30.96 28.83
CA ARG A 104 -28.17 -30.41 27.51
C ARG A 104 -27.36 -29.16 27.17
N ALA A 105 -27.20 -28.25 28.12
CA ALA A 105 -26.38 -27.05 27.93
C ALA A 105 -24.89 -27.40 27.73
N GLY A 106 -24.39 -28.41 28.44
CA GLY A 106 -23.03 -28.93 28.28
C GLY A 106 -22.79 -29.52 26.89
N LEU A 107 -23.72 -30.34 26.40
CA LEU A 107 -23.66 -30.90 25.05
C LEU A 107 -23.71 -29.79 23.98
N GLN A 108 -24.58 -28.79 24.16
CA GLN A 108 -24.65 -27.63 23.25
C GLN A 108 -23.35 -26.83 23.28
N MET A 109 -22.73 -26.66 24.44
CA MET A 109 -21.45 -25.97 24.56
C MET A 109 -20.35 -26.73 23.83
N GLU A 110 -20.28 -28.05 24.00
CA GLU A 110 -19.31 -28.91 23.31
C GLU A 110 -19.51 -28.90 21.78
N GLU A 111 -20.75 -28.96 21.32
CA GLU A 111 -21.09 -28.86 19.89
C GLU A 111 -20.68 -27.51 19.29
N MET A 112 -20.94 -26.41 20.02
CA MET A 112 -20.51 -25.07 19.61
C MET A 112 -18.99 -24.91 19.64
N GLU A 113 -18.29 -25.47 20.63
CA GLU A 113 -16.83 -25.48 20.68
C GLU A 113 -16.23 -26.24 19.49
N ASN A 114 -16.79 -27.39 19.13
CA ASN A 114 -16.36 -28.16 17.97
C ASN A 114 -16.65 -27.42 16.67
N SER A 115 -17.81 -26.76 16.57
CA SER A 115 -18.17 -25.92 15.41
C SER A 115 -17.23 -24.73 15.26
N ILE A 116 -16.87 -24.06 16.36
CA ILE A 116 -15.89 -22.95 16.36
C ILE A 116 -14.51 -23.45 15.91
N LYS A 117 -14.06 -24.62 16.37
CA LYS A 117 -12.80 -25.21 15.92
C LYS A 117 -12.83 -25.48 14.42
N ALA A 118 -13.87 -26.15 13.91
CA ALA A 118 -14.02 -26.43 12.48
C ALA A 118 -14.01 -25.15 11.63
N LEU A 119 -14.79 -24.13 12.02
CA LEU A 119 -14.82 -22.83 11.33
C LEU A 119 -13.48 -22.09 11.42
N THR A 120 -12.72 -22.27 12.50
CA THR A 120 -11.39 -21.67 12.65
C THR A 120 -10.39 -22.32 11.71
N ASP A 121 -10.45 -23.64 11.55
CA ASP A 121 -9.62 -24.38 10.61
C ASP A 121 -9.94 -23.99 9.16
N GLU A 122 -11.23 -23.97 8.79
CA GLU A 122 -11.68 -23.49 7.47
C GLU A 122 -11.22 -22.03 7.20
N LEU A 123 -11.29 -21.16 8.21
CA LEU A 123 -10.81 -19.79 8.09
C LEU A 123 -9.29 -19.73 7.84
N GLN A 124 -8.50 -20.62 8.44
CA GLN A 124 -7.06 -20.70 8.19
C GLN A 124 -6.78 -21.17 6.77
N ASP A 125 -7.50 -22.17 6.28
CA ASP A 125 -7.37 -22.67 4.91
C ASP A 125 -7.70 -21.56 3.90
N VAL A 126 -8.82 -20.85 4.09
CA VAL A 126 -9.20 -19.72 3.22
C VAL A 126 -8.18 -18.58 3.28
N LYS A 127 -7.59 -18.30 4.47
CA LYS A 127 -6.51 -17.30 4.60
C LYS A 127 -5.26 -17.73 3.84
N ALA A 128 -4.89 -19.01 3.91
CA ALA A 128 -3.77 -19.57 3.18
C ALA A 128 -4.01 -19.48 1.67
N GLU A 129 -5.17 -19.89 1.18
CA GLU A 129 -5.55 -19.75 -0.23
C GLU A 129 -5.51 -18.29 -0.69
N ARG A 130 -6.09 -17.37 0.09
CA ARG A 130 -6.04 -15.93 -0.19
C ARG A 130 -4.59 -15.43 -0.30
N SER A 131 -3.70 -15.91 0.55
CA SER A 131 -2.28 -15.53 0.53
C SER A 131 -1.60 -15.99 -0.77
N VAL A 132 -1.90 -17.22 -1.23
CA VAL A 132 -1.39 -17.77 -2.49
C VAL A 132 -1.93 -16.97 -3.68
N PHE A 133 -3.22 -16.62 -3.68
CA PHE A 133 -3.80 -15.79 -4.74
C PHE A 133 -3.22 -14.38 -4.75
N LYS A 134 -2.97 -13.79 -3.58
CA LYS A 134 -2.30 -12.49 -3.47
C LYS A 134 -0.89 -12.55 -4.03
N GLU A 135 -0.09 -13.54 -3.64
CA GLU A 135 1.26 -13.73 -4.19
C GLU A 135 1.23 -13.95 -5.72
N LYS A 136 0.25 -14.71 -6.22
CA LYS A 136 0.05 -14.87 -7.66
C LYS A 136 -0.28 -13.55 -8.34
N ALA A 137 -1.16 -12.74 -7.77
CA ALA A 137 -1.48 -11.41 -8.29
C ALA A 137 -0.26 -10.48 -8.25
N ASP A 138 0.52 -10.50 -7.17
CA ASP A 138 1.74 -9.71 -7.03
C ASP A 138 2.79 -10.13 -8.09
N ARG A 139 3.02 -11.43 -8.29
CA ARG A 139 3.90 -11.94 -9.36
C ARG A 139 3.41 -11.55 -10.75
N LEU A 140 2.12 -11.73 -11.03
CA LEU A 140 1.53 -11.31 -12.31
C LEU A 140 1.64 -9.81 -12.51
N ASN A 141 1.50 -9.01 -11.45
CA ASN A 141 1.66 -7.57 -11.51
C ASN A 141 3.13 -7.21 -11.77
N VAL A 142 4.10 -7.93 -11.19
CA VAL A 142 5.53 -7.76 -11.52
C VAL A 142 5.79 -8.13 -12.98
N GLU A 143 5.29 -9.26 -13.48
CA GLU A 143 5.44 -9.67 -14.88
C GLU A 143 4.74 -8.69 -15.84
N LEU A 144 3.55 -8.19 -15.48
CA LEU A 144 2.83 -7.18 -16.25
C LEU A 144 3.60 -5.87 -16.25
N ASN A 145 4.10 -5.43 -15.10
CA ASN A 145 4.97 -4.27 -14.98
C ASN A 145 6.31 -4.49 -15.68
N HIS A 146 6.78 -5.73 -15.83
CA HIS A 146 7.95 -6.05 -16.62
C HIS A 146 7.64 -6.04 -18.11
N ILE A 147 6.47 -6.45 -18.57
CA ILE A 147 6.05 -6.34 -19.97
C ILE A 147 5.78 -4.88 -20.34
N LEU A 148 5.11 -4.15 -19.44
CA LEU A 148 4.81 -2.73 -19.58
C LEU A 148 6.04 -1.84 -19.29
N GLY A 149 7.00 -2.33 -18.52
CA GLY A 149 8.15 -1.59 -17.98
C GLY A 149 9.54 -2.09 -18.41
N ASN A 150 9.66 -3.19 -19.17
CA ASN A 150 10.83 -3.48 -20.02
C ASN A 150 10.92 -2.54 -21.22
N HIS A 151 9.98 -1.62 -21.33
CA HIS A 151 10.22 -0.36 -22.02
C HIS A 151 10.42 0.69 -20.94
N GLU A 152 11.58 0.68 -20.27
CA GLU A 152 11.99 1.86 -19.51
C GLU A 152 11.86 3.06 -20.46
N SER A 153 10.86 3.91 -20.21
CA SER A 153 10.70 5.24 -20.82
C SER A 153 10.57 5.35 -22.35
N ARG A 154 9.96 4.37 -23.05
CA ARG A 154 9.31 4.69 -24.33
C ARG A 154 7.81 4.82 -24.08
N ILE A 155 7.37 6.07 -23.88
CA ILE A 155 6.02 6.45 -24.30
C ILE A 155 5.87 5.88 -25.71
N ILE A 156 4.98 4.91 -25.88
CA ILE A 156 4.65 4.43 -27.21
C ILE A 156 4.02 5.62 -27.92
N ASP A 157 4.82 6.29 -28.75
CA ASP A 157 4.35 7.34 -29.62
C ASP A 157 3.49 6.66 -30.68
N VAL A 158 2.19 6.56 -30.37
CA VAL A 158 1.18 5.96 -31.22
C VAL A 158 1.17 6.66 -32.57
N ASP A 159 1.47 7.96 -32.63
CA ASP A 159 1.55 8.71 -33.89
C ASP A 159 2.79 8.29 -34.69
N ALA A 160 3.95 8.10 -34.06
CA ALA A 160 5.14 7.56 -34.73
C ALA A 160 4.91 6.14 -35.27
N LEU A 161 4.24 5.27 -34.50
CA LEU A 161 3.88 3.93 -34.97
C LEU A 161 2.85 3.98 -36.09
N CYS A 162 1.86 4.86 -36.03
CA CYS A 162 0.89 5.05 -37.12
C CYS A 162 1.56 5.58 -38.39
N MET A 163 2.54 6.48 -38.25
CA MET A 163 3.34 6.99 -39.36
C MET A 163 4.22 5.91 -39.98
N GLU A 164 4.92 5.11 -39.16
CA GLU A 164 5.72 3.98 -39.62
C GLU A 164 4.85 2.95 -40.32
N ASN A 165 3.70 2.61 -39.74
CA ASN A 165 2.77 1.66 -40.33
C ASN A 165 2.25 2.15 -41.70
N ARG A 166 1.88 3.43 -41.80
CA ARG A 166 1.48 4.05 -43.07
C ARG A 166 2.61 4.05 -44.10
N TYR A 167 3.82 4.42 -43.68
CA TYR A 167 5.00 4.42 -44.55
C TYR A 167 5.34 3.03 -45.07
N LEU A 168 5.28 2.01 -44.20
CA LEU A 168 5.54 0.62 -44.59
C LEU A 168 4.48 0.11 -45.57
N HIS A 169 3.20 0.48 -45.39
CA HIS A 169 2.14 0.15 -46.35
C HIS A 169 2.36 0.82 -47.71
N GLU A 170 2.71 2.10 -47.74
CA GLU A 170 3.04 2.82 -48.98
C GLU A 170 4.25 2.16 -49.68
N ARG A 171 5.30 1.83 -48.92
CA ARG A 171 6.49 1.18 -49.46
C ARG A 171 6.22 -0.23 -49.97
N PHE A 172 5.38 -0.99 -49.27
CA PHE A 172 4.92 -2.30 -49.73
C PHE A 172 4.13 -2.18 -51.04
N THR A 173 3.24 -1.19 -51.13
CA THR A 173 2.45 -0.91 -52.34
C THR A 173 3.37 -0.57 -53.52
N GLN A 174 4.35 0.31 -53.32
CA GLN A 174 5.35 0.65 -54.35
C GLN A 174 6.14 -0.59 -54.82
N LEU A 175 6.59 -1.43 -53.89
CA LEU A 175 7.28 -2.68 -54.25
C LEU A 175 6.36 -3.64 -55.02
N GLN A 176 5.07 -3.69 -54.68
CA GLN A 176 4.10 -4.49 -55.40
C GLN A 176 3.92 -3.98 -56.83
N GLU A 177 3.84 -2.67 -57.02
CA GLU A 177 3.80 -2.02 -58.33
C GLU A 177 5.08 -2.33 -59.14
N GLU A 178 6.26 -2.18 -58.56
CA GLU A 178 7.54 -2.53 -59.20
C GLU A 178 7.58 -4.00 -59.63
N VAL A 179 7.13 -4.92 -58.77
CA VAL A 179 7.04 -6.35 -59.10
C VAL A 179 6.08 -6.57 -60.27
N THR A 180 4.93 -5.91 -60.30
CA THR A 180 3.98 -6.05 -61.42
C THR A 180 4.55 -5.49 -62.72
N LEU A 181 5.26 -4.37 -62.66
CA LEU A 181 5.90 -3.72 -63.80
C LEU A 181 7.06 -4.58 -64.33
N LEU A 182 7.87 -5.17 -63.45
CA LEU A 182 8.90 -6.13 -63.80
C LEU A 182 8.33 -7.40 -64.43
N LYS A 183 7.24 -7.96 -63.87
CA LYS A 183 6.53 -9.11 -64.47
C LYS A 183 6.03 -8.78 -65.89
N SER A 184 5.45 -7.59 -66.08
CA SER A 184 5.03 -7.11 -67.39
C SER A 184 6.21 -6.97 -68.36
N ASN A 185 7.33 -6.39 -67.92
CA ASN A 185 8.54 -6.25 -68.73
C ASN A 185 9.15 -7.61 -69.09
N ILE A 186 9.23 -8.55 -68.16
CA ILE A 186 9.68 -9.93 -68.42
C ILE A 186 8.77 -10.57 -69.47
N MET A 187 7.45 -10.41 -69.36
CA MET A 187 6.51 -10.94 -70.35
C MET A 187 6.71 -10.31 -71.74
N LYS A 188 6.93 -8.99 -71.81
CA LYS A 188 7.26 -8.29 -73.06
C LYS A 188 8.55 -8.82 -73.68
N TYR A 189 9.63 -8.94 -72.89
CA TYR A 189 10.90 -9.46 -73.37
C TYR A 189 10.82 -10.92 -73.80
N LYS A 190 10.12 -11.77 -73.05
CA LYS A 190 9.86 -13.16 -73.44
C LYS A 190 9.12 -13.21 -74.78
N THR A 191 8.10 -12.38 -74.97
CA THR A 191 7.34 -12.30 -76.22
C THR A 191 8.22 -11.82 -77.38
N ALA A 192 9.04 -10.79 -77.17
CA ALA A 192 9.98 -10.29 -78.18
C ALA A 192 11.06 -11.32 -78.54
N LEU A 193 11.54 -12.08 -77.54
CA LEU A 193 12.51 -13.15 -77.74
C LEU A 193 11.91 -14.32 -78.53
N GLU A 194 10.70 -14.77 -78.20
CA GLU A 194 10.01 -15.81 -78.98
C GLU A 194 9.67 -15.33 -80.40
N ARG A 195 9.30 -14.05 -80.59
CA ARG A 195 9.15 -13.47 -81.94
C ARG A 195 10.46 -13.49 -82.74
N ARG A 196 11.60 -13.19 -82.09
CA ARG A 196 12.92 -13.26 -82.73
C ARG A 196 13.36 -14.70 -83.04
N LYS A 197 13.01 -15.65 -82.17
CA LYS A 197 13.27 -17.09 -82.37
C LYS A 197 12.41 -17.66 -83.50
N ASN A 198 11.20 -17.14 -83.68
CA ASN A 198 10.28 -17.55 -84.75
C ASN A 198 10.50 -16.77 -86.06
N SER A 199 11.25 -15.66 -86.05
CA SER A 199 11.80 -15.03 -87.25
C SER A 199 13.17 -15.65 -87.57
N SER A 200 13.23 -16.51 -88.59
CA SER A 200 14.46 -17.20 -89.05
C SER A 200 15.74 -16.34 -89.04
N PRO A 201 16.92 -16.87 -88.66
CA PRO A 201 18.18 -16.15 -88.73
C PRO A 201 18.70 -16.18 -90.18
N HIS A 202 18.15 -15.34 -91.06
CA HIS A 202 18.73 -15.10 -92.38
C HIS A 202 18.84 -13.60 -92.62
N GLY A 203 20.08 -13.09 -92.54
CA GLY A 203 20.40 -11.73 -92.97
C GLY A 203 21.48 -11.08 -92.11
N ARG A 204 22.75 -11.31 -92.45
CA ARG A 204 23.84 -10.40 -92.07
C ARG A 204 23.64 -9.09 -92.85
N SER A 205 23.38 -7.99 -92.17
CA SER A 205 23.69 -6.66 -92.70
C SER A 205 24.23 -5.77 -91.58
N SER A 206 25.50 -5.40 -91.75
CA SER A 206 26.15 -4.27 -91.10
C SER A 206 25.25 -3.04 -91.21
N ASN A 207 24.83 -2.51 -90.05
CA ASN A 207 24.59 -1.09 -89.76
C ASN A 207 23.97 -1.02 -88.36
N THR A 208 24.77 -0.57 -87.40
CA THR A 208 24.36 -0.33 -86.02
C THR A 208 23.24 0.72 -85.99
N PRO A 209 22.03 0.40 -85.52
CA PRO A 209 20.98 1.40 -85.39
C PRO A 209 21.32 2.35 -84.23
N LEU A 210 21.38 3.66 -84.50
CA LEU A 210 21.46 4.76 -83.53
C LEU A 210 20.12 4.92 -82.77
N THR A 211 19.62 3.82 -82.18
CA THR A 211 18.34 3.77 -81.45
C THR A 211 18.55 3.47 -79.97
N GLY A 212 19.79 3.60 -79.49
CA GLY A 212 20.15 3.46 -78.08
C GLY A 212 20.22 4.84 -77.41
N VAL A 213 19.62 4.93 -76.22
CA VAL A 213 19.70 6.09 -75.32
C VAL A 213 21.16 6.55 -75.21
N LEU A 214 21.47 7.72 -75.76
CA LEU A 214 22.80 8.31 -75.67
C LEU A 214 23.08 8.68 -74.21
N SER A 215 24.24 8.25 -73.71
CA SER A 215 24.72 8.59 -72.38
C SER A 215 25.06 10.08 -72.30
N PRO A 216 24.85 10.75 -71.15
CA PRO A 216 25.24 12.15 -70.94
C PRO A 216 26.69 12.45 -71.29
N LYS A 217 27.59 11.46 -71.14
CA LYS A 217 29.01 11.58 -71.51
C LYS A 217 29.23 11.62 -73.03
N GLN A 218 28.44 10.85 -73.79
CA GLN A 218 28.52 10.79 -75.24
C GLN A 218 28.00 12.09 -75.88
N VAL A 219 26.95 12.68 -75.29
CA VAL A 219 26.45 14.01 -75.68
C VAL A 219 27.49 15.09 -75.38
N GLN A 220 28.19 15.00 -74.25
CA GLN A 220 29.23 15.95 -73.87
C GLN A 220 30.46 15.87 -74.77
N GLU A 221 30.92 14.67 -75.14
CA GLU A 221 32.04 14.48 -76.08
C GLU A 221 31.71 15.04 -77.48
N MET A 222 30.49 14.82 -77.99
CA MET A 222 30.05 15.37 -79.27
C MET A 222 29.95 16.90 -79.29
N LEU A 223 29.68 17.55 -78.15
CA LEU A 223 29.59 19.00 -78.05
C LEU A 223 30.96 19.69 -77.84
N LEU A 224 31.98 18.94 -77.43
CA LEU A 224 33.32 19.45 -77.13
C LEU A 224 34.30 19.33 -78.31
N GLU A 225 33.94 18.66 -79.40
CA GLU A 225 34.74 18.64 -80.64
C GLU A 225 34.77 20.05 -81.27
N GLU A 226 35.88 20.77 -81.08
CA GLU A 226 36.14 22.14 -81.57
C GLU A 226 36.27 22.29 -83.10
N GLN A 227 35.72 21.36 -83.90
CA GLN A 227 35.61 21.56 -85.34
C GLN A 227 34.22 22.12 -85.64
N GLY A 228 34.16 23.41 -86.01
CA GLY A 228 32.93 24.11 -86.41
C GLY A 228 32.06 23.24 -87.31
N CYS A 229 30.99 22.69 -86.74
CA CYS A 229 30.14 21.71 -87.40
C CYS A 229 29.30 22.36 -88.49
N SER A 230 29.76 22.29 -89.74
CA SER A 230 28.85 22.30 -90.89
C SER A 230 28.17 20.92 -90.96
N LEU A 231 27.18 20.70 -90.10
CA LEU A 231 26.27 19.57 -90.24
C LEU A 231 25.67 19.65 -91.65
N PRO A 232 25.76 18.60 -92.49
CA PRO A 232 25.08 18.62 -93.78
C PRO A 232 23.58 18.83 -93.50
N LEU A 233 22.96 19.82 -94.16
CA LEU A 233 21.53 20.18 -94.08
C LEU A 233 20.63 19.08 -94.67
N THR A 234 20.85 17.84 -94.23
CA THR A 234 20.03 16.70 -94.57
C THR A 234 18.81 16.69 -93.65
N PRO A 235 17.64 16.24 -94.13
CA PRO A 235 16.44 16.12 -93.30
C PRO A 235 16.66 15.30 -92.02
N GLN A 236 17.59 14.35 -92.06
CA GLN A 236 17.95 13.49 -90.94
C GLN A 236 18.71 14.24 -89.84
N SER A 237 19.73 15.04 -90.17
CA SER A 237 20.49 15.80 -89.16
C SER A 237 19.63 16.85 -88.46
N ILE A 238 18.67 17.44 -89.18
CA ILE A 238 17.67 18.36 -88.62
C ILE A 238 16.72 17.61 -87.67
N SER A 239 16.34 16.38 -88.00
CA SER A 239 15.51 15.52 -87.13
C SER A 239 16.26 15.12 -85.86
N ASP A 240 17.52 14.72 -85.97
CA ASP A 240 18.34 14.30 -84.84
C ASP A 240 18.62 15.49 -83.90
N LEU A 241 18.89 16.68 -84.45
CA LEU A 241 19.06 17.91 -83.66
C LEU A 241 17.77 18.30 -82.94
N LYS A 242 16.61 18.19 -83.60
CA LYS A 242 15.30 18.41 -82.97
C LYS A 242 15.08 17.42 -81.82
N SER A 243 15.37 16.14 -82.03
CA SER A 243 15.26 15.12 -80.99
C SER A 243 16.17 15.41 -79.79
N LEU A 244 17.42 15.85 -80.03
CA LEU A 244 18.35 16.23 -78.97
C LEU A 244 17.86 17.47 -78.21
N ALA A 245 17.37 18.49 -78.91
CA ALA A 245 16.82 19.69 -78.29
C ALA A 245 15.60 19.36 -77.42
N THR A 246 14.71 18.48 -77.89
CA THR A 246 13.56 18.00 -77.11
C THR A 246 14.02 17.23 -75.86
N ALA A 247 14.99 16.32 -75.99
CA ALA A 247 15.53 15.57 -74.85
C ALA A 247 16.21 16.48 -73.81
N LEU A 248 16.94 17.52 -74.26
CA LEU A 248 17.55 18.51 -73.36
C LEU A 248 16.48 19.36 -72.66
N LEU A 249 15.42 19.78 -73.37
CA LEU A 249 14.29 20.51 -72.79
C LEU A 249 13.54 19.67 -71.74
N GLU A 250 13.28 18.39 -72.04
CA GLU A 250 12.68 17.43 -71.09
C GLU A 250 13.57 17.27 -69.85
N THR A 251 14.88 17.12 -70.04
CA THR A 251 15.84 17.01 -68.93
C THR A 251 15.86 18.27 -68.06
N ILE A 252 15.80 19.47 -68.67
CA ILE A 252 15.72 20.73 -67.92
C ILE A 252 14.38 20.82 -67.17
N HIS A 253 13.29 20.40 -67.79
CA HIS A 253 11.97 20.39 -67.16
C HIS A 253 11.93 19.45 -65.95
N GLU A 254 12.46 18.25 -66.09
CA GLU A 254 12.57 17.27 -65.01
C GLU A 254 13.46 17.79 -63.86
N LYS A 255 14.62 18.37 -64.17
CA LYS A 255 15.49 18.99 -63.15
C LYS A 255 14.80 20.15 -62.44
N ASN A 256 14.06 20.98 -63.15
CA ASN A 256 13.28 22.06 -62.55
C ASN A 256 12.19 21.52 -61.61
N LEU A 257 11.51 20.45 -62.01
CA LEU A 257 10.50 19.78 -61.18
C LEU A 257 11.13 19.22 -59.89
N VAL A 258 12.29 18.57 -59.99
CA VAL A 258 13.05 18.08 -58.82
C VAL A 258 13.44 19.22 -57.89
N ILE A 259 13.94 20.34 -58.43
CA ILE A 259 14.26 21.53 -57.62
C ILE A 259 13.01 22.11 -56.96
N GLN A 260 11.88 22.17 -57.66
CA GLN A 260 10.61 22.64 -57.10
C GLN A 260 10.13 21.74 -55.96
N HIS A 261 10.15 20.42 -56.14
CA HIS A 261 9.83 19.47 -55.06
C HIS A 261 10.78 19.63 -53.87
N GLN A 262 12.09 19.76 -54.12
CA GLN A 262 13.07 19.97 -53.06
C GLN A 262 12.78 21.25 -52.28
N ARG A 263 12.48 22.37 -52.97
CA ARG A 263 12.09 23.64 -52.34
C ARG A 263 10.82 23.50 -51.50
N HIS A 264 9.82 22.78 -52.00
CA HIS A 264 8.58 22.54 -51.28
C HIS A 264 8.81 21.71 -50.01
N THR A 265 9.56 20.60 -50.12
CA THR A 265 9.93 19.76 -48.97
C THR A 265 10.74 20.56 -47.95
N ASN A 266 11.71 21.35 -48.40
CA ASN A 266 12.50 22.22 -47.55
C ASN A 266 11.63 23.25 -46.81
N ARG A 267 10.59 23.79 -47.45
CA ARG A 267 9.63 24.70 -46.83
C ARG A 267 8.83 24.01 -45.73
N ILE A 268 8.35 22.79 -45.96
CA ILE A 268 7.64 21.99 -44.94
C ILE A 268 8.55 21.70 -43.76
N LEU A 269 9.79 21.27 -44.01
CA LEU A 269 10.77 21.02 -42.96
C LEU A 269 11.09 22.30 -42.17
N GLY A 270 11.28 23.43 -42.87
CA GLY A 270 11.49 24.73 -42.24
C GLY A 270 10.35 25.12 -41.30
N ASN A 271 9.09 24.97 -41.73
CA ASN A 271 7.93 25.24 -40.89
C ASN A 271 7.89 24.35 -39.65
N ARG A 272 8.11 23.03 -39.81
CA ARG A 272 8.17 22.09 -38.67
C ARG A 272 9.28 22.45 -37.69
N VAL A 273 10.46 22.84 -38.18
CA VAL A 273 11.57 23.30 -37.32
C VAL A 273 11.16 24.56 -36.56
N SER A 274 10.50 25.53 -37.20
CA SER A 274 9.98 26.71 -36.52
C SER A 274 8.92 26.39 -35.46
N ASP A 275 8.02 25.45 -35.73
CA ASP A 275 7.02 25.00 -34.74
C ASP A 275 7.67 24.33 -33.54
N LEU A 276 8.70 23.49 -33.77
CA LEU A 276 9.47 22.85 -32.70
C LEU A 276 10.28 23.88 -31.90
N GLU A 277 10.95 24.83 -32.57
CA GLU A 277 11.62 25.95 -31.91
C GLU A 277 10.64 26.75 -31.04
N GLY A 278 9.40 26.94 -31.49
CA GLY A 278 8.33 27.61 -30.72
C GLY A 278 7.90 26.82 -29.48
N LYS A 279 7.61 25.53 -29.65
CA LYS A 279 7.24 24.64 -28.54
C LYS A 279 8.36 24.53 -27.50
N LEU A 280 9.62 24.46 -27.94
CA LEU A 280 10.79 24.42 -27.06
C LEU A 280 10.86 25.67 -26.18
N ARG A 281 10.72 26.86 -26.77
CA ARG A 281 10.68 28.13 -26.01
C ARG A 281 9.54 28.17 -25.01
N THR A 282 8.36 27.67 -25.36
CA THR A 282 7.23 27.59 -24.42
C THR A 282 7.56 26.68 -23.23
N LEU A 283 8.19 25.54 -23.49
CA LEU A 283 8.61 24.60 -22.44
C LEU A 283 9.69 25.20 -21.53
N GLU A 284 10.68 25.91 -22.09
CA GLU A 284 11.70 26.66 -21.33
C GLU A 284 11.07 27.73 -20.42
N VAL A 285 10.14 28.55 -20.95
CA VAL A 285 9.46 29.61 -20.17
C VAL A 285 8.56 29.02 -19.07
N SER A 286 7.95 27.86 -19.31
CA SER A 286 7.10 27.17 -18.34
C SER A 286 7.89 26.43 -17.24
N GLY A 287 9.22 26.34 -17.35
CA GLY A 287 10.06 25.61 -16.40
C GLY A 287 9.90 24.08 -16.46
N LEU A 288 9.14 23.54 -17.41
CA LEU A 288 8.99 22.09 -17.63
C LEU A 288 10.18 21.46 -18.36
N TRP A 289 11.11 22.28 -18.86
CA TRP A 289 12.31 21.80 -19.53
C TRP A 289 13.50 22.70 -19.17
N SER A 290 14.55 22.09 -18.62
CA SER A 290 15.85 22.69 -18.37
C SER A 290 16.93 21.74 -18.87
N LEU A 291 17.90 22.25 -19.63
CA LEU A 291 18.98 21.45 -20.19
C LEU A 291 19.82 20.84 -19.05
N PRO A 292 20.08 19.52 -19.04
CA PRO A 292 20.97 18.91 -18.06
C PRO A 292 22.42 19.29 -18.37
N GLY A 293 23.00 20.17 -17.53
CA GLY A 293 24.44 20.43 -17.48
C GLY A 293 24.91 21.60 -18.34
N GLU A 294 25.08 22.77 -17.73
CA GLU A 294 25.89 23.85 -18.28
C GLU A 294 27.39 23.57 -18.08
N PRO A 295 28.18 23.58 -19.17
CA PRO A 295 29.44 24.30 -19.15
C PRO A 295 29.36 25.41 -20.21
N MET A 296 29.13 26.63 -19.72
CA MET A 296 29.28 27.89 -20.45
C MET A 296 30.62 27.92 -21.20
N GLY A 297 30.61 27.70 -22.51
CA GLY A 297 31.82 27.87 -23.33
C GLY A 297 31.75 27.36 -24.78
N GLN A 298 31.00 26.30 -25.07
CA GLN A 298 30.94 25.73 -26.42
C GLN A 298 29.67 26.10 -27.23
N ASP A 299 28.59 26.53 -26.57
CA ASP A 299 27.31 26.77 -27.24
C ASP A 299 27.30 28.01 -28.13
N PHE A 300 28.08 29.06 -27.83
CA PHE A 300 28.17 30.21 -28.75
C PHE A 300 28.70 29.84 -30.12
N TYR A 301 29.60 28.84 -30.21
CA TYR A 301 30.14 28.39 -31.48
C TYR A 301 29.14 27.54 -32.27
N VAL A 302 28.42 26.65 -31.60
CA VAL A 302 27.40 25.79 -32.25
C VAL A 302 26.19 26.60 -32.68
N LEU A 303 25.70 27.52 -31.83
CA LEU A 303 24.61 28.42 -32.18
C LEU A 303 25.02 29.38 -33.31
N TRP A 304 26.27 29.85 -33.33
CA TRP A 304 26.79 30.68 -34.42
C TRP A 304 26.90 29.88 -35.73
N ILE A 305 27.41 28.64 -35.70
CA ILE A 305 27.45 27.76 -36.88
C ILE A 305 26.03 27.44 -37.39
N MET A 306 25.08 27.17 -36.49
CA MET A 306 23.68 26.95 -36.86
C MET A 306 23.03 28.21 -37.44
N GLN A 307 23.29 29.40 -36.88
CA GLN A 307 22.84 30.67 -37.47
C GLN A 307 23.48 30.93 -38.84
N GLN A 308 24.76 30.62 -39.02
CA GLN A 308 25.45 30.77 -40.31
C GLN A 308 24.88 29.80 -41.35
N LYS A 309 24.60 28.55 -40.98
CA LYS A 309 23.90 27.58 -41.83
C LYS A 309 22.47 28.03 -42.15
N LYS A 310 21.73 28.58 -41.18
CA LYS A 310 20.37 29.13 -41.37
C LYS A 310 20.39 30.34 -42.32
N ARG A 311 21.35 31.26 -42.19
CA ARG A 311 21.53 32.39 -43.13
C ARG A 311 21.88 31.92 -44.55
N LYS A 312 22.80 30.95 -44.69
CA LYS A 312 23.13 30.34 -45.99
C LYS A 312 21.94 29.61 -46.61
N TRP A 313 21.12 28.94 -45.80
CA TRP A 313 19.92 28.25 -46.28
C TRP A 313 18.83 29.21 -46.76
N VAL A 314 18.61 30.32 -46.04
CA VAL A 314 17.63 31.35 -46.42
C VAL A 314 18.07 32.14 -47.66
N GLN A 315 19.38 32.36 -47.87
CA GLN A 315 19.89 33.02 -49.07
C GLN A 315 19.84 32.16 -50.35
N VAL A 316 19.65 30.84 -50.22
CA VAL A 316 19.62 29.88 -51.35
C VAL A 316 18.19 29.35 -51.61
N SER A 317 17.23 29.69 -50.76
CA SER A 317 15.78 29.44 -50.93
C SER A 317 15.16 30.49 -51.84
#